data_AF-A0A923J572-F1
#
_entry.id   AF-A0A923J572-F1
#
_cell.length_a   1.000
_cell.length_b   1.000
_cell.length_c   1.000
_cell.angle_alpha   90.00
_cell.angle_beta   90.00
_cell.angle_gamma   90.00
#
_symmetry.space_group_name_H-M   'P 1'
#
loop_
_entity.id
_entity.type
_entity.pdbx_description
1 polymer ?
#
loop_
_entity_poly.entity_id
_entity_poly.type
_entity_poly.pdbx_seq_one_letter_code
_entity_poly.pdbx_strand_id
1 'polypeptide(L)' 'MRKANQDEQILRATKEIVVKFIETGRISPTGFPVAFKAIYRAVDETVRQSVDAEAVDDSTGEAP' A
#
# COMPACT_ATOMS: atom_id res chain seq x y z
N MET A 1 11.52 13.82 1.75
CA MET A 1 11.69 12.97 0.55
C MET A 1 11.24 11.52 0.72
N ARG A 2 11.45 10.84 1.86
CA ARG A 2 11.01 9.43 2.03
C ARG A 2 9.50 9.20 1.88
N LYS A 3 8.64 10.04 2.49
CA LYS A 3 7.18 9.89 2.40
C LYS A 3 6.64 9.99 0.96
N ALA A 4 7.13 10.95 0.18
CA ALA A 4 6.72 11.11 -1.22
C ALA A 4 7.07 9.90 -2.09
N ASN A 5 8.18 9.21 -1.80
CA ASN A 5 8.56 7.98 -2.49
C ASN A 5 7.64 6.81 -2.11
N GLN A 6 7.28 6.68 -0.82
CA GLN A 6 6.33 5.66 -0.36
C GLN A 6 4.93 5.86 -0.96
N ASP A 7 4.44 7.09 -1.02
CA ASP A 7 3.13 7.37 -1.62
C ASP A 7 3.12 7.00 -3.12
N GLU A 8 4.22 7.25 -3.85
CA GLU A 8 4.36 6.79 -5.25
C GLU A 8 4.37 5.26 -5.36
N GLN A 9 5.07 4.56 -4.47
CA GLN A 9 5.11 3.10 -4.44
C GLN A 9 3.73 2.49 -4.18
N ILE A 10 2.97 3.06 -3.23
CA ILE A 10 1.60 2.65 -2.92
C ILE A 10 0.70 2.83 -4.14
N LEU A 11 0.77 3.98 -4.81
CA LEU A 11 -0.01 4.26 -6.03
C LEU A 11 0.36 3.31 -7.18
N ARG A 12 1.64 3.02 -7.36
CA ARG A 12 2.13 2.09 -8.40
C ARG A 12 1.63 0.67 -8.16
N ALA A 13 1.79 0.15 -6.95
CA ALA A 13 1.33 -1.19 -6.57
C ALA A 13 -0.20 -1.30 -6.73
N THR A 14 -0.95 -0.31 -6.24
CA THR A 14 -2.40 -0.23 -6.40
C THR A 14 -2.81 -0.31 -7.88
N LYS A 15 -2.17 0.50 -8.73
CA LYS A 15 -2.43 0.52 -10.18
C LYS A 15 -2.17 -0.86 -10.80
N GLU A 16 -1.05 -1.50 -10.49
CA GLU A 16 -0.68 -2.80 -11.06
C GLU A 16 -1.66 -3.91 -10.68
N ILE A 17 -2.11 -3.95 -9.42
CA ILE A 17 -3.12 -4.92 -8.96
C ILE A 17 -4.44 -4.72 -9.70
N VAL A 18 -4.94 -3.48 -9.78
CA VAL A 18 -6.22 -3.17 -10.43
C VAL A 18 -6.17 -3.49 -11.92
N VAL A 19 -5.09 -3.10 -12.62
CA VAL A 19 -4.91 -3.43 -14.04
C VAL A 19 -4.89 -4.94 -14.25
N LYS A 20 -4.18 -5.70 -13.40
CA LYS A 20 -4.15 -7.17 -13.49
C LYS A 20 -5.54 -7.79 -13.32
N PHE A 21 -6.35 -7.28 -12.41
CA PHE A 21 -7.73 -7.75 -12.24
C PHE A 21 -8.63 -7.43 -13.43
N ILE A 22 -8.39 -6.31 -14.11
CA ILE A 22 -9.09 -5.97 -15.35
C ILE A 22 -8.64 -6.87 -16.50
N GLU A 23 -7.33 -7.07 -16.69
CA GLU A 23 -6.74 -7.94 -17.72
C GLU A 23 -7.22 -9.39 -17.60
N THR A 24 -7.40 -9.88 -16.36
CA THR A 24 -7.87 -11.24 -16.08
C THR A 24 -9.40 -11.36 -16.03
N GLY A 25 -10.13 -10.27 -16.29
CA GLY A 25 -11.60 -10.26 -16.31
C GLY A 25 -12.28 -10.39 -14.95
N ARG A 26 -11.55 -10.19 -13.84
CA ARG A 26 -12.12 -10.21 -12.48
C ARG A 26 -12.81 -8.92 -12.09
N ILE A 27 -12.43 -7.81 -12.74
CA ILE A 27 -13.05 -6.49 -12.56
C ILE A 27 -13.26 -5.89 -13.95
N SER A 28 -14.42 -5.26 -14.20
CA SER A 28 -14.64 -4.53 -15.45
C SER A 28 -13.95 -3.16 -15.41
N PRO A 29 -13.58 -2.56 -16.56
CA PRO A 29 -13.04 -1.19 -16.59
C PRO A 29 -13.95 -0.18 -15.88
N THR A 30 -15.26 -0.34 -15.96
CA THR A 30 -16.25 0.51 -15.27
C THR A 30 -16.17 0.41 -13.74
N GLY A 31 -15.74 -0.76 -13.21
CA GLY A 31 -15.54 -0.98 -11.79
C GLY A 31 -14.25 -0.36 -11.22
N PHE A 32 -13.38 0.18 -12.07
CA PHE A 32 -12.08 0.75 -11.68
C PHE A 32 -12.15 1.73 -10.50
N PRO A 33 -13.03 2.76 -10.48
CA PRO A 33 -12.98 3.78 -9.43
C PRO A 33 -13.24 3.24 -8.02
N VAL A 34 -14.06 2.19 -7.91
CA VAL A 34 -14.38 1.55 -6.62
C VAL A 34 -13.25 0.61 -6.23
N ALA A 35 -12.81 -0.25 -7.15
CA ALA A 35 -11.75 -1.22 -6.93
C ALA A 35 -10.42 -0.56 -6.54
N PHE A 36 -10.04 0.51 -7.24
CA PHE A 36 -8.80 1.23 -6.99
C PHE A 36 -8.75 1.81 -5.58
N LYS A 37 -9.84 2.41 -5.08
CA LYS A 37 -9.90 2.95 -3.71
C LYS A 37 -9.80 1.85 -2.66
N ALA A 38 -10.48 0.73 -2.87
CA ALA A 38 -10.44 -0.40 -1.94
C ALA A 38 -9.03 -1.02 -1.85
N ILE A 39 -8.39 -1.24 -2.99
CA ILE A 39 -7.02 -1.79 -3.05
C ILE A 39 -6.01 -0.78 -2.51
N TYR A 40 -6.14 0.51 -2.87
CA TYR A 40 -5.28 1.58 -2.35
C TYR A 40 -5.27 1.58 -0.83
N ARG A 41 -6.45 1.54 -0.22
CA ARG A 41 -6.60 1.53 1.24
C ARG A 41 -5.93 0.31 1.86
N ALA A 42 -6.13 -0.89 1.28
CA ALA A 42 -5.52 -2.10 1.79
C ALA A 42 -3.97 -2.05 1.73
N VAL A 43 -3.41 -1.53 0.64
CA VAL A 43 -1.95 -1.39 0.47
C VAL A 43 -1.40 -0.31 1.42
N ASP A 44 -2.05 0.86 1.48
CA ASP A 44 -1.64 1.98 2.33
C ASP A 44 -1.66 1.59 3.82
N GLU A 45 -2.74 0.94 4.28
CA GLU A 45 -2.85 0.45 5.65
C GLU A 45 -1.74 -0.57 5.97
N THR A 46 -1.47 -1.52 5.08
CA THR A 46 -0.41 -2.52 5.27
C THR A 46 0.97 -1.87 5.39
N VAL A 47 1.29 -0.93 4.50
CA VAL A 47 2.60 -0.25 4.49
C VAL A 47 2.75 0.64 5.72
N ARG A 48 1.73 1.40 6.12
CA ARG A 48 1.81 2.30 7.27
C ARG A 48 1.81 1.56 8.60
N GLN A 49 1.05 0.47 8.74
CA GLN A 49 1.10 -0.39 9.93
C GLN A 49 2.48 -1.04 10.09
N SER A 50 3.15 -1.38 8.99
CA SER A 50 4.53 -1.92 9.04
C SER A 50 5.53 -0.87 9.54
N VAL A 51 5.36 0.40 9.17
CA VAL A 51 6.23 1.50 9.63
C VAL A 51 6.05 1.78 11.13
N ASP A 52 4.81 1.71 11.63
CA ASP A 52 4.55 1.90 13.06
C ASP A 52 5.09 0.75 13.91
N ALA A 53 5.14 -0.48 13.38
CA ALA A 53 5.71 -1.63 14.07
C ALA A 53 7.26 -1.57 14.17
N GLU A 54 7.94 -1.09 13.13
CA GLU A 54 9.41 -0.94 13.17
C GLU A 54 9.87 0.24 14.04
N ALA A 55 9.04 1.26 14.25
CA ALA A 55 9.37 2.38 15.13
C ALA A 55 9.40 2.03 16.62
N VAL A 56 8.85 0.87 17.01
CA VAL A 56 8.79 0.42 18.42
C VAL A 56 10.02 -0.44 18.79
N ASP A 57 10.67 -1.08 17.81
CA ASP A 57 11.80 -2.00 18.03
C ASP A 57 13.15 -1.28 18.25
N ASP A 58 13.28 -0.03 17.81
CA ASP A 58 14.53 0.76 17.92
C ASP A 58 14.75 1.39 19.32
N SER A 59 13.94 1.04 20.33
CA SER A 59 14.00 1.66 21.67
C SER A 59 14.35 0.73 22.83
N THR A 60 14.58 -0.56 22.58
CA THR A 60 14.96 -1.53 23.62
C THR A 60 16.34 -2.11 23.37
N GLY A 61 17.37 -1.31 23.66
CA GLY A 61 18.75 -1.74 23.46
C GLY A 61 19.82 -0.95 24.22
N GLU A 62 19.52 -0.33 25.36
CA GLU A 62 20.61 0.15 26.23
C GLU A 62 20.21 0.20 27.72
N ALA A 63 20.87 -0.66 28.52
CA ALA A 63 21.46 -0.38 29.84
C ALA A 63 21.47 -1.63 30.73
N PRO A 64 22.36 -1.70 31.74
CA PRO A 64 23.82 -1.55 31.71
C PRO A 64 24.55 -2.86 32.05
#